data_AF-A0A7C3J7Q2-F1
#
_entry.id   AF-A0A7C3J7Q2-F1
#
_cell.length_a   1.000
_cell.length_b   1.000
_cell.length_c   1.000
_cell.angle_alpha   90.00
_cell.angle_beta   90.00
_cell.angle_gamma   90.00
#
_symmetry.space_group_name_H-M   'P 1'
#
loop_
_entity.id
_entity.type
_entity.pdbx_description
1 polymer ?
#
loop_
_entity_poly.entity_id
_entity_poly.type
_entity_poly.pdbx_seq_one_letter_code
_entity_poly.pdbx_strand_id
1 'polypeptide(L)'
;VTDAESQAAGVRWWEELTGQGGEGMVVKPLEFIMRSQRGLVQPALKCRGREYLRIIYGPEYTSHLEELRRRGVNAKRSLALHEFALGIEALERFVRREPLRRMHECVFGVLALESEPVDPRL
;
A
#
# COMPACT_ATOMS: atom_id res chain seq x y z
N VAL A 1 -14.71 10.68 11.17
CA VAL A 1 -14.71 9.52 10.23
C VAL A 1 -15.13 8.27 11.00
N THR A 2 -16.42 8.17 11.32
CA THR A 2 -17.01 7.03 12.07
C THR A 2 -18.47 6.83 11.67
N ASP A 3 -18.89 7.38 10.53
CA ASP A 3 -20.25 7.25 10.05
C ASP A 3 -20.47 5.85 9.47
N ALA A 4 -21.38 5.09 10.09
CA ALA A 4 -21.66 3.71 9.72
C ALA A 4 -22.31 3.62 8.34
N GLU A 5 -23.11 4.61 7.94
CA GLU A 5 -23.77 4.63 6.63
C GLU A 5 -22.74 4.83 5.51
N SER A 6 -21.82 5.78 5.67
CA SER A 6 -20.68 5.98 4.78
C SER A 6 -19.79 4.74 4.65
N GLN A 7 -19.50 4.05 5.75
CA GLN A 7 -18.73 2.80 5.72
C GLN A 7 -19.46 1.70 4.94
N ALA A 8 -20.76 1.52 5.19
CA ALA A 8 -21.57 0.54 4.48
C ALA A 8 -21.67 0.86 2.99
N ALA A 9 -21.76 2.15 2.62
CA ALA A 9 -21.72 2.58 1.22
C ALA A 9 -20.39 2.24 0.55
N GLY A 10 -19.26 2.48 1.24
CA GLY A 10 -17.93 2.10 0.75
C GLY A 10 -17.76 0.61 0.54
N VAL A 11 -18.28 -0.22 1.45
CA VAL A 11 -18.27 -1.69 1.30
C VAL A 11 -19.10 -2.12 0.09
N ARG A 12 -20.33 -1.62 -0.06
CA ARG A 12 -21.20 -1.96 -1.21
C ARG A 12 -20.56 -1.59 -2.55
N TRP A 13 -19.96 -0.41 -2.64
CA TRP A 13 -19.25 0.04 -3.84
C TRP A 13 -18.08 -0.91 -4.17
N TRP A 14 -17.31 -1.33 -3.17
CA TRP A 14 -16.19 -2.25 -3.38
C TRP A 14 -16.66 -3.66 -3.79
N GLU A 15 -17.75 -4.15 -3.20
CA GLU A 15 -18.36 -5.44 -3.58
C GLU A 15 -18.87 -5.41 -5.02
N GLU A 16 -19.53 -4.32 -5.44
CA GLU A 16 -19.98 -4.15 -6.82
C GLU A 16 -18.80 -4.10 -7.80
N LEU A 17 -17.79 -3.26 -7.53
CA LEU A 17 -16.60 -3.13 -8.36
C LEU A 17 -15.88 -4.48 -8.56
N THR A 18 -15.68 -5.21 -7.46
CA THR A 18 -14.98 -6.50 -7.51
C THR A 18 -15.86 -7.62 -8.08
N GLY A 19 -17.18 -7.55 -7.89
CA GLY A 19 -18.15 -8.46 -8.52
C GLY A 19 -18.23 -8.33 -10.04
N GLN A 20 -17.89 -7.15 -10.57
CA GLN A 20 -17.79 -6.88 -12.02
C GLN A 20 -16.39 -7.18 -12.60
N GLY A 21 -15.49 -7.79 -11.82
CA GLY A 21 -14.15 -8.19 -12.26
C GLY A 21 -13.04 -7.18 -11.94
N GLY A 22 -13.34 -6.10 -11.21
CA GLY A 22 -12.32 -5.18 -10.71
C GLY A 22 -11.36 -5.85 -9.71
N GLU A 23 -10.09 -5.46 -9.73
CA GLU A 23 -9.09 -5.98 -8.79
C GLU A 23 -9.44 -5.67 -7.32
N GLY A 24 -9.94 -4.48 -7.04
CA GLY A 24 -10.20 -3.98 -5.70
C GLY A 24 -9.98 -2.48 -5.58
N MET A 25 -9.57 -2.02 -4.40
CA MET A 25 -9.38 -0.59 -4.12
C MET A 25 -8.05 -0.30 -3.41
N VAL A 26 -7.64 0.97 -3.49
CA VAL A 26 -6.57 1.54 -2.69
C VAL A 26 -7.16 2.60 -1.77
N VAL A 27 -7.15 2.32 -0.46
CA VAL A 27 -7.61 3.23 0.58
C VAL A 27 -6.48 4.19 0.94
N LYS A 28 -6.75 5.49 0.89
CA LYS A 28 -5.77 6.55 1.18
C LYS A 28 -6.31 7.46 2.28
N PRO A 29 -5.44 8.03 3.14
CA PRO A 29 -5.85 9.14 4.00
C PRO A 29 -6.31 10.33 3.15
N LEU A 30 -7.17 11.19 3.70
CA LEU A 30 -7.60 12.42 3.02
C LEU A 30 -6.44 13.40 2.82
N GLU A 31 -5.57 13.51 3.82
CA GLU A 31 -4.32 14.24 3.70
C GLU A 31 -3.25 13.38 3.03
N PHE A 32 -2.51 13.94 2.08
CA PHE A 32 -1.51 13.19 1.32
C PHE A 32 -0.34 12.70 2.20
N ILE A 33 0.11 13.54 3.14
CA ILE A 33 1.11 13.18 4.15
C ILE A 33 0.47 13.31 5.52
N MET A 34 -0.04 12.19 6.04
CA MET A 34 -0.70 12.15 7.35
C MET A 34 0.24 11.61 8.43
N ARG A 35 0.33 12.31 9.57
CA ARG A 35 1.05 11.84 10.77
C ARG A 35 0.07 11.58 11.91
N SER A 36 0.36 10.56 12.69
CA SER A 36 -0.31 10.25 13.95
C SER A 36 0.65 10.41 15.13
N GLN A 37 0.17 10.22 16.35
CA GLN A 37 1.04 10.16 17.55
C GLN A 37 2.12 9.08 17.47
N ARG A 38 1.95 8.08 16.59
CA ARG A 38 2.89 6.96 16.37
C ARG A 38 3.81 7.17 15.17
N GLY A 39 3.80 8.35 14.56
CA GLY A 39 4.60 8.67 13.37
C GLY A 39 3.79 8.67 12.08
N LEU A 40 4.48 8.48 10.94
CA LEU A 40 3.89 8.54 9.61
C LEU A 40 2.86 7.43 9.40
N VAL A 41 1.68 7.79 8.90
CA VAL A 41 0.62 6.83 8.56
C VAL A 41 0.90 6.25 7.18
N GLN A 42 0.48 5.00 6.94
CA GLN A 42 0.56 4.38 5.62
C GLN A 42 -0.13 5.27 4.59
N PRO A 43 0.56 5.70 3.52
CA PRO A 43 -0.01 6.61 2.51
C PRO A 43 -1.10 5.94 1.68
N ALA A 44 -1.08 4.60 1.60
CA ALA A 44 -2.03 3.80 0.85
C ALA A 44 -2.11 2.38 1.42
N LEU A 45 -3.31 1.78 1.37
CA LEU A 45 -3.57 0.38 1.68
C LEU A 45 -4.36 -0.27 0.55
N LYS A 46 -3.82 -1.34 -0.03
CA LYS A 46 -4.53 -2.13 -1.05
C LYS A 46 -5.54 -3.10 -0.40
N CYS A 47 -6.76 -3.15 -0.92
CA CYS A 47 -7.81 -4.09 -0.53
C CYS A 47 -8.37 -4.75 -1.78
N ARG A 48 -7.92 -5.98 -2.05
CA ARG A 48 -8.17 -6.74 -3.29
C ARG A 48 -9.38 -7.67 -3.13
N GLY A 49 -10.17 -7.79 -4.19
CA GLY A 49 -11.35 -8.64 -4.29
C GLY A 49 -11.03 -10.13 -4.20
N ARG A 50 -12.04 -10.91 -3.80
CA ARG A 50 -11.91 -12.36 -3.58
C ARG A 50 -11.44 -13.10 -4.83
N GLU A 51 -12.07 -12.85 -5.98
CA GLU A 51 -11.74 -13.57 -7.21
C GLU A 51 -10.36 -13.15 -7.77
N TYR A 52 -9.99 -11.87 -7.66
CA TYR A 52 -8.65 -11.42 -8.02
C TYR A 52 -7.56 -12.10 -7.18
N LEU A 53 -7.80 -12.29 -5.88
CA LEU A 53 -6.82 -12.95 -5.00
C LEU A 53 -6.53 -14.41 -5.38
N ARG A 54 -7.36 -15.06 -6.20
CA ARG A 54 -7.01 -16.38 -6.78
C ARG A 54 -5.81 -16.32 -7.71
N ILE A 55 -5.60 -15.20 -8.41
CA ILE A 55 -4.43 -14.97 -9.26
C ILE A 55 -3.15 -14.90 -8.42
N ILE A 56 -3.26 -14.35 -7.21
CA ILE A 56 -2.14 -14.09 -6.31
C ILE A 56 -1.82 -15.29 -5.40
N TYR A 57 -2.85 -15.93 -4.86
CA TYR A 57 -2.72 -16.99 -3.86
C TYR A 57 -3.06 -18.39 -4.37
N GLY A 58 -3.48 -18.51 -5.64
CA GLY A 58 -3.91 -19.76 -6.25
C GLY A 58 -5.43 -19.97 -6.22
N PRO A 59 -5.98 -20.80 -7.13
CA PRO A 59 -7.41 -21.02 -7.26
C PRO A 59 -8.07 -21.54 -5.98
N GLU A 60 -7.37 -22.34 -5.19
CA GLU A 60 -7.90 -22.99 -3.98
C GLU A 60 -7.72 -22.14 -2.71
N TYR A 61 -7.16 -20.93 -2.76
CA TYR A 61 -6.73 -20.21 -1.54
C TYR A 61 -7.83 -20.01 -0.49
N THR A 62 -9.11 -20.01 -0.91
CA THR A 62 -10.26 -19.89 -0.02
C THR A 62 -10.42 -21.07 0.95
N SER A 63 -9.87 -22.26 0.66
CA SER A 63 -9.82 -23.38 1.61
C SER A 63 -8.66 -23.28 2.61
N HIS A 64 -7.71 -22.37 2.39
CA HIS A 64 -6.49 -22.21 3.20
C HIS A 64 -6.45 -20.88 3.97
N LEU A 65 -7.62 -20.22 4.15
CA LEU A 65 -7.69 -18.87 4.72
C LEU A 65 -7.13 -18.78 6.15
N GLU A 66 -7.30 -19.80 6.98
CA GLU A 66 -6.81 -19.78 8.36
C GLU A 66 -5.29 -19.66 8.45
N GLU A 67 -4.57 -20.37 7.58
CA GLU A 67 -3.12 -20.30 7.48
C GLU A 67 -2.68 -18.97 6.84
N LEU A 68 -3.33 -18.55 5.76
CA LEU A 68 -3.00 -17.31 5.04
C LEU A 68 -3.23 -16.05 5.88
N ARG A 69 -4.16 -16.08 6.84
CA ARG A 69 -4.39 -14.99 7.80
C ARG A 69 -3.19 -14.74 8.73
N ARG A 70 -2.31 -15.73 8.94
CA ARG A 70 -1.11 -15.60 9.79
C ARG A 70 0.05 -14.87 9.10
N ARG A 71 -0.18 -14.25 7.93
CA ARG A 71 0.85 -13.54 7.16
C ARG A 71 1.42 -12.32 7.90
N GLY A 72 2.75 -12.15 7.82
CA GLY A 72 3.44 -10.98 8.38
C GLY A 72 3.42 -9.81 7.40
N VAL A 73 2.70 -8.73 7.74
CA VAL A 73 2.62 -7.51 6.89
C VAL A 73 3.57 -6.39 7.33
N ASN A 74 4.26 -6.56 8.46
CA ASN A 74 5.02 -5.48 9.09
C ASN A 74 6.25 -5.06 8.28
N ALA A 75 6.98 -6.01 7.69
CA ALA A 75 8.14 -5.72 6.86
C ALA A 75 7.74 -4.86 5.64
N LYS A 76 6.69 -5.27 4.89
CA LYS A 76 6.22 -4.50 3.74
C LYS A 76 5.66 -3.12 4.14
N ARG A 77 5.00 -3.02 5.29
CA ARG A 77 4.56 -1.73 5.85
C ARG A 77 5.75 -0.81 6.17
N SER A 78 6.81 -1.34 6.75
CA SER A 78 8.02 -0.57 7.06
C SER A 78 8.69 -0.07 5.77
N LEU A 79 8.91 -0.97 4.80
CA LEU A 79 9.49 -0.63 3.50
C LEU A 79 8.68 0.44 2.77
N ALA A 80 7.36 0.29 2.70
CA ALA A 80 6.48 1.27 2.06
C ALA A 80 6.60 2.69 2.67
N LEU A 81 6.80 2.81 3.99
CA LEU A 81 7.00 4.12 4.63
C LEU A 81 8.38 4.72 4.30
N HIS A 82 9.44 3.89 4.27
CA HIS A 82 10.78 4.35 3.91
C HIS A 82 10.86 4.76 2.43
N GLU A 83 10.32 3.94 1.53
CA GLU A 83 10.23 4.26 0.10
C GLU A 83 9.43 5.54 -0.14
N PHE A 84 8.28 5.69 0.54
CA PHE A 84 7.47 6.90 0.45
C PHE A 84 8.24 8.13 0.93
N ALA A 85 8.92 8.05 2.07
CA ALA A 85 9.71 9.17 2.60
C ALA A 85 10.85 9.57 1.64
N LEU A 86 11.58 8.59 1.09
CA LEU A 86 12.63 8.84 0.09
C LEU A 86 12.06 9.45 -1.19
N GLY A 87 10.92 8.96 -1.67
CA GLY A 87 10.25 9.51 -2.85
C GLY A 87 9.84 10.97 -2.68
N ILE A 88 9.27 11.32 -1.52
CA ILE A 88 8.89 12.71 -1.20
C ILE A 88 10.13 13.60 -1.12
N GLU A 89 11.17 13.16 -0.42
CA GLU A 89 12.42 13.92 -0.31
C GLU A 89 13.07 14.13 -1.69
N ALA A 90 13.06 13.12 -2.57
CA ALA A 90 13.57 13.25 -3.94
C ALA A 90 12.83 14.36 -4.72
N LEU A 91 11.50 14.37 -4.64
CA LEU A 91 10.65 15.38 -5.29
C LEU A 91 10.89 16.78 -4.71
N GLU A 92 11.00 16.91 -3.38
CA GLU A 92 11.27 18.20 -2.74
C GLU A 92 12.62 18.77 -3.16
N ARG A 93 13.68 17.94 -3.18
CA ARG A 93 15.02 18.35 -3.63
C ARG A 93 15.05 18.77 -5.08
N PHE A 94 14.31 18.07 -5.93
CA PHE A 94 14.14 18.44 -7.33
C PHE A 94 13.49 19.81 -7.48
N VAL A 95 12.38 20.05 -6.78
CA VAL A 95 11.66 21.34 -6.81
C VAL A 95 12.53 22.49 -6.28
N ARG A 96 13.35 22.24 -5.25
CA ARG A 96 14.34 23.20 -4.72
C ARG A 96 15.56 23.40 -5.63
N ARG A 97 15.64 22.71 -6.77
CA ARG A 97 16.75 22.75 -7.74
C ARG A 97 18.10 22.38 -7.12
N GLU A 98 18.10 21.42 -6.20
CA GLU A 98 19.34 20.88 -5.66
C GLU A 98 20.16 20.14 -6.74
N PRO A 99 21.49 19.99 -6.55
CA PRO A 99 22.32 19.21 -7.47
C PRO A 99 21.78 17.79 -7.65
N LEU A 100 21.85 17.27 -8.89
CA LEU A 100 21.31 15.96 -9.29
C LEU A 100 21.65 14.81 -8.32
N ARG A 101 22.89 14.79 -7.80
CA ARG A 101 23.34 13.79 -6.82
C ARG A 101 22.46 13.70 -5.57
N ARG A 102 21.89 14.82 -5.12
CA ARG A 102 21.03 14.91 -3.92
C ARG A 102 19.64 14.33 -4.17
N MET A 103 19.13 14.40 -5.39
CA MET A 103 17.91 13.70 -5.77
C MET A 103 18.20 12.20 -5.97
N HIS A 104 19.30 11.87 -6.66
CA HIS A 104 19.65 10.49 -6.98
C HIS A 104 19.94 9.63 -5.74
N GLU A 105 20.51 10.17 -4.66
CA GLU A 105 20.67 9.38 -3.42
C GLU A 105 19.32 8.88 -2.88
N CYS A 106 18.24 9.68 -3.00
CA CYS A 106 16.90 9.26 -2.59
C CYS A 106 16.28 8.26 -3.57
N VAL A 107 16.38 8.54 -4.88
CA VAL A 107 15.84 7.66 -5.94
C VAL A 107 16.50 6.28 -5.92
N PHE A 108 17.83 6.22 -5.79
CA PHE A 108 18.54 4.96 -5.67
C PHE A 108 18.31 4.28 -4.32
N GLY A 109 18.01 5.04 -3.26
CA GLY A 109 17.54 4.49 -2.00
C GLY A 109 16.26 3.68 -2.16
N VAL A 110 15.26 4.20 -2.91
CA VAL A 110 14.02 3.46 -3.21
C VAL A 110 14.35 2.16 -3.97
N LEU A 111 15.19 2.24 -5.01
CA LEU A 111 15.59 1.08 -5.80
C LEU A 111 16.29 0.00 -4.94
N ALA A 112 17.13 0.43 -3.99
CA ALA A 112 17.81 -0.48 -3.08
C ALA A 112 16.81 -1.19 -2.14
N LEU A 113 15.82 -0.47 -1.61
CA LEU A 113 14.79 -1.04 -0.72
C LEU A 113 13.90 -2.05 -1.43
N GLU A 114 13.58 -1.85 -2.71
CA GLU A 114 12.82 -2.83 -3.51
C GLU A 114 13.57 -4.16 -3.75
N SER A 115 14.87 -4.21 -3.44
CA SER A 115 15.65 -5.45 -3.49
C SER A 115 15.58 -6.26 -2.18
N GLU A 116 14.99 -5.71 -1.11
CA GLU A 116 14.83 -6.41 0.16
C GLU A 116 13.80 -7.55 0.04
N PRO A 117 14.10 -8.77 0.53
CA PRO A 117 13.21 -9.91 0.39
C PRO A 117 11.93 -9.70 1.21
N VAL A 118 10.79 -9.71 0.52
CA VAL A 118 9.45 -9.67 1.11
C VAL A 118 8.55 -10.72 0.44
N ASP A 119 7.48 -11.11 1.14
CA ASP A 119 6.46 -11.99 0.56
C ASP A 119 5.88 -11.35 -0.72
N PRO A 120 6.10 -11.94 -1.91
CA PRO A 120 5.71 -11.34 -3.19
C PRO A 120 4.18 -11.25 -3.37
N ARG A 121 3.41 -11.90 -2.50
CA ARG A 121 1.94 -11.90 -2.55
C ARG A 121 1.34 -10.65 -1.88
N LEU A 122 2.14 -9.89 -1.12
CA LEU A 122 1.68 -8.75 -0.30
C LEU A 122 1.58 -7.42 -1.07
#